data_AF-A0A662GS94-F1
#
_entry.id   AF-A0A662GS94-F1
#
_cell.length_a   1.000
_cell.length_b   1.000
_cell.length_c   1.000
_cell.angle_alpha   90.00
_cell.angle_beta   90.00
_cell.angle_gamma   90.00
#
_symmetry.space_group_name_H-M   'P 1'
#
loop_
_entity.id
_entity.type
_entity.pdbx_description
1 polymer ?
#
loop_
_entity_poly.entity_id
_entity_poly.type
_entity_poly.pdbx_seq_one_letter_code
_entity_poly.pdbx_strand_id
1 'polypeptide(L)'
;MPRVTKPVEKIKRAARMLLFRAHARPGVKGWELRKALGPDYLDVIRGLNEYLSLLGLEVRAVDEGGRRLSLDEGESGLSQAIFLVALREQPTLTEAKTSGWRVDDLAMLAASLLYLASNGGRAPRRLVVEVLRAKFPRWRVEAALDRFIRAGYLREEGDALVIGWRAYAEVDIDQLVGVARLKREEGEGE
;
A
#
# COMPACT_ATOMS: atom_id res chain seq x y z
N MET A 1 -5.47 -22.62 28.57
CA MET A 1 -5.09 -21.19 28.53
C MET A 1 -6.34 -20.35 28.31
N PRO A 2 -6.68 -19.41 29.19
CA PRO A 2 -7.84 -18.55 28.96
C PRO A 2 -7.53 -17.61 27.79
N ARG A 3 -8.34 -17.67 26.73
CA ARG A 3 -8.34 -16.63 25.69
C ARG A 3 -8.73 -15.34 26.38
N VAL A 4 -7.78 -14.43 26.60
CA VAL A 4 -8.09 -13.05 26.97
C VAL A 4 -8.98 -12.54 25.87
N THR A 5 -10.28 -12.42 26.15
CA THR A 5 -11.28 -11.87 25.26
C THR A 5 -10.91 -10.41 25.08
N LYS A 6 -10.10 -10.13 24.06
CA LYS A 6 -9.68 -8.77 23.68
C LYS A 6 -10.95 -7.92 23.60
N PRO A 7 -11.01 -6.71 24.20
CA PRO A 7 -12.25 -5.96 24.27
C PRO A 7 -12.77 -5.73 22.85
N VAL A 8 -13.89 -6.36 22.50
CA VAL A 8 -14.50 -6.31 21.16
C VAL A 8 -14.68 -4.86 20.68
N GLU A 9 -14.94 -3.94 21.61
CA GLU A 9 -15.05 -2.51 21.34
C GLU A 9 -13.75 -1.86 20.84
N LYS A 10 -12.58 -2.29 21.33
CA LYS A 10 -11.28 -1.80 20.82
C LYS A 10 -11.04 -2.30 19.39
N ILE A 11 -11.40 -3.56 19.09
CA ILE A 11 -11.27 -4.12 17.73
C ILE A 11 -12.20 -3.36 16.77
N LYS A 12 -13.47 -3.15 17.14
CA LYS A 12 -14.40 -2.33 16.36
C LYS A 12 -13.89 -0.90 16.15
N ARG A 13 -13.23 -0.31 17.16
CA ARG A 13 -12.63 1.02 17.05
C ARG A 13 -11.45 1.02 16.08
N ALA A 14 -10.54 0.05 16.18
CA ALA A 14 -9.43 -0.12 15.26
C ALA A 14 -9.91 -0.32 13.81
N ALA A 15 -10.94 -1.15 13.61
CA ALA A 15 -11.55 -1.38 12.30
C ALA A 15 -12.04 -0.06 11.69
N ARG A 16 -12.76 0.75 12.47
CA ARG A 16 -13.23 2.06 12.02
C ARG A 16 -12.09 3.01 11.64
N MET A 17 -11.03 3.03 12.44
CA MET A 17 -9.87 3.89 12.19
C MET A 17 -9.10 3.50 10.92
N LEU A 18 -8.96 2.20 10.64
CA LEU A 18 -8.18 1.72 9.51
C LEU A 18 -8.98 1.59 8.19
N LEU A 19 -10.27 1.25 8.26
CA LEU A 19 -11.11 1.05 7.07
C LEU A 19 -11.72 2.36 6.55
N PHE A 20 -12.06 3.30 7.44
CA PHE A 20 -12.61 4.58 7.02
C PHE A 20 -11.52 5.64 6.94
N ARG A 21 -11.46 6.31 5.79
CA ARG A 21 -10.50 7.39 5.56
C ARG A 21 -10.84 8.59 6.45
N ALA A 22 -9.88 9.00 7.28
CA ALA A 22 -9.89 10.33 7.87
C ALA A 22 -9.32 11.40 6.89
N HIS A 23 -8.37 11.01 6.03
CA HIS A 23 -7.61 11.90 5.13
C HIS A 23 -7.41 11.30 3.73
N ALA A 24 -6.80 12.06 2.81
CA ALA A 24 -6.54 11.63 1.43
C ALA A 24 -5.58 10.43 1.32
N ARG A 25 -4.63 10.30 2.26
CA ARG A 25 -3.69 9.17 2.36
C ARG A 25 -4.28 8.13 3.31
N PRO A 26 -4.39 6.87 2.91
CA PRO A 26 -4.87 5.82 3.81
C PRO A 26 -3.81 5.51 4.86
N GLY A 27 -4.29 4.87 5.92
CA GLY A 27 -3.48 4.40 7.02
C GLY A 27 -3.43 5.37 8.20
N VAL A 28 -3.01 4.84 9.34
CA VAL A 28 -2.97 5.52 10.63
C VAL A 28 -1.61 5.28 11.24
N LYS A 29 -1.00 6.30 11.84
CA LYS A 29 0.30 6.11 12.45
C LYS A 29 0.18 5.31 13.76
N GLY A 30 1.21 4.50 14.09
CA GLY A 30 1.21 3.64 15.28
C GLY A 30 0.95 4.39 16.59
N TRP A 31 1.57 5.55 16.78
CA TRP A 31 1.34 6.42 17.94
C TRP A 31 -0.10 6.95 18.05
N GLU A 32 -0.80 7.15 16.94
CA GLU A 32 -2.22 7.53 16.93
C GLU A 32 -3.11 6.34 17.35
N LEU A 33 -2.79 5.14 16.87
CA LEU A 33 -3.45 3.90 17.30
C LEU A 33 -3.24 3.67 18.80
N ARG A 34 -2.01 3.82 19.30
CA ARG A 34 -1.68 3.71 20.72
C ARG A 34 -2.48 4.71 21.56
N LYS A 35 -2.55 5.98 21.13
CA LYS A 35 -3.33 7.02 21.80
C LYS A 35 -4.83 6.68 21.88
N ALA A 36 -5.38 6.05 20.83
CA ALA A 36 -6.81 5.74 20.75
C ALA A 36 -7.20 4.40 21.39
N LEU A 37 -6.33 3.39 21.34
CA LEU A 37 -6.61 2.00 21.74
C LEU A 37 -5.96 1.61 23.06
N GLY A 38 -4.93 2.34 23.50
CA GLY A 38 -4.16 2.08 24.70
C GLY A 38 -2.80 1.42 24.43
N PRO A 39 -2.03 1.09 25.49
CA PRO A 39 -0.71 0.46 25.36
C PRO A 39 -0.74 -0.92 24.70
N ASP A 40 -1.87 -1.63 24.78
CA ASP A 40 -2.14 -2.94 24.18
C ASP A 40 -2.60 -2.86 22.71
N TYR A 41 -2.42 -1.72 22.02
CA TYR A 41 -2.94 -1.54 20.66
C TYR A 41 -2.46 -2.59 19.67
N LEU A 42 -1.22 -3.09 19.78
CA LEU A 42 -0.70 -4.14 18.91
C LEU A 42 -1.49 -5.44 19.02
N ASP A 43 -1.93 -5.82 20.22
CA ASP A 43 -2.77 -7.00 20.42
C ASP A 43 -4.16 -6.82 19.80
N VAL A 44 -4.71 -5.61 19.89
CA VAL A 44 -5.97 -5.23 19.24
C VAL A 44 -5.83 -5.32 17.72
N ILE A 45 -4.72 -4.81 17.17
CA ILE A 45 -4.43 -4.85 15.73
C ILE A 45 -4.24 -6.29 15.24
N ARG A 46 -3.53 -7.14 15.99
CA ARG A 46 -3.43 -8.58 15.70
C ARG A 46 -4.81 -9.24 15.69
N GLY A 47 -5.65 -8.93 16.68
CA GLY A 47 -7.02 -9.45 16.74
C GLY A 47 -7.86 -8.98 15.55
N LEU A 48 -7.76 -7.71 15.16
CA LEU A 48 -8.41 -7.20 13.95
C LEU A 48 -7.90 -7.90 12.68
N ASN A 49 -6.59 -8.14 12.58
CA ASN A 49 -5.98 -8.82 11.44
C ASN A 49 -6.53 -10.24 11.26
N GLU A 50 -6.76 -10.97 12.36
CA GLU A 50 -7.41 -12.29 12.33
C GLU A 50 -8.82 -12.20 11.73
N TYR A 51 -9.65 -11.23 12.16
CA TYR A 51 -11.00 -11.04 11.59
C TYR A 51 -10.95 -10.64 10.11
N LEU A 52 -10.05 -9.73 9.74
CA LEU A 52 -9.89 -9.26 8.37
C LEU A 52 -9.40 -10.37 7.44
N SER A 53 -8.62 -11.33 7.95
CA SER A 53 -8.14 -12.46 7.15
C SER A 53 -9.26 -13.31 6.56
N LEU A 54 -10.40 -13.42 7.27
CA LEU A 54 -11.60 -14.12 6.78
C LEU A 54 -12.24 -13.45 5.56
N LEU A 55 -11.93 -12.18 5.34
CA LEU A 55 -12.43 -11.36 4.22
C LEU A 55 -11.37 -11.22 3.11
N GLY A 56 -10.26 -11.94 3.17
CA GLY A 56 -9.14 -11.75 2.23
C GLY A 56 -8.39 -10.44 2.45
N LEU A 57 -8.51 -9.83 3.62
CA LEU A 57 -7.86 -8.57 4.00
C LEU A 57 -6.78 -8.78 5.06
N GLU A 58 -5.82 -7.87 5.14
CA GLU A 58 -4.82 -7.87 6.21
C GLU A 58 -4.44 -6.46 6.64
N VAL A 59 -4.02 -6.33 7.89
CA VAL A 59 -3.36 -5.13 8.39
C VAL A 59 -1.87 -5.24 8.08
N ARG A 60 -1.35 -4.30 7.29
CA ARG A 60 0.08 -4.12 7.05
C ARG A 60 0.60 -2.98 7.91
N ALA A 61 1.77 -3.17 8.52
CA ALA A 61 2.57 -2.09 9.08
C ALA A 61 3.72 -1.80 8.11
N VAL A 62 3.93 -0.53 7.79
CA VAL A 62 5.01 -0.11 6.89
C VAL A 62 5.73 1.12 7.43
N ASP A 63 7.01 1.25 7.12
CA ASP A 63 7.74 2.49 7.37
C ASP A 63 7.43 3.56 6.31
N GLU A 64 8.07 4.73 6.40
CA GLU A 64 7.88 5.82 5.45
C GLU A 64 8.50 5.55 4.07
N GLY A 65 9.36 4.54 3.97
CA GLY A 65 9.86 3.99 2.71
C GLY A 65 8.90 2.97 2.10
N GLY A 66 7.88 2.52 2.84
CA GLY A 66 6.95 1.48 2.42
C GLY A 66 7.45 0.05 2.67
N ARG A 67 8.56 -0.11 3.40
CA ARG A 67 9.05 -1.42 3.81
C ARG A 67 8.07 -2.02 4.81
N ARG A 68 7.65 -3.26 4.56
CA ARG A 68 6.79 -4.02 5.48
C ARG A 68 7.53 -4.35 6.76
N LEU A 69 6.93 -3.99 7.88
CA LEU A 69 7.37 -4.29 9.24
C LEU A 69 6.53 -5.44 9.79
N SER A 70 7.14 -6.30 10.60
CA SER A 70 6.39 -7.36 11.27
C SER A 70 5.58 -6.77 12.43
N LEU A 71 4.34 -7.24 12.59
CA LEU A 71 3.50 -6.87 13.75
C LEU A 71 4.05 -7.45 15.07
N ASP A 72 5.00 -8.37 14.98
CA ASP A 72 5.69 -8.98 16.12
C ASP A 72 7.00 -8.26 16.48
N GLU A 73 7.39 -7.24 15.71
CA GLU A 73 8.49 -6.35 16.09
C GLU A 73 8.13 -5.54 17.36
N GLY A 74 9.16 -5.15 18.11
CA GLY A 74 8.99 -4.37 19.33
C GLY A 74 8.29 -3.02 19.10
N GLU A 75 7.57 -2.55 20.12
CA GLU A 75 6.70 -1.37 20.06
C GLU A 75 7.39 -0.09 19.57
N SER A 76 8.69 0.06 19.83
CA SER A 76 9.48 1.24 19.46
C SER A 76 9.46 1.49 17.93
N GLY A 77 9.70 0.45 17.13
CA GLY A 77 9.70 0.56 15.66
C GLY A 77 8.31 0.76 15.08
N LEU A 78 7.31 0.09 15.66
CA LEU A 78 5.93 0.16 15.19
C LEU A 78 5.22 1.47 15.55
N SER A 79 5.72 2.22 16.54
CA SER A 79 5.13 3.52 16.91
C SER A 79 5.11 4.54 15.77
N GLN A 80 6.14 4.53 14.90
CA GLN A 80 6.26 5.45 13.77
C GLN A 80 5.69 4.88 12.46
N ALA A 81 5.39 3.57 12.46
CA ALA A 81 4.85 2.87 11.30
C ALA A 81 3.48 3.40 10.90
N ILE A 82 3.18 3.26 9.61
CA ILE A 82 1.87 3.48 9.02
C ILE A 82 1.16 2.13 8.98
N PHE A 83 0.02 2.04 9.65
CA PHE A 83 -0.84 0.87 9.62
C PHE A 83 -1.95 1.09 8.60
N LEU A 84 -2.14 0.15 7.68
CA LEU A 84 -3.21 0.20 6.68
C LEU A 84 -3.81 -1.18 6.46
N VAL A 85 -5.05 -1.21 5.95
CA VAL A 85 -5.67 -2.45 5.45
C VAL A 85 -5.35 -2.59 3.97
N ALA A 86 -4.89 -3.77 3.57
CA ALA A 86 -4.61 -4.14 2.20
C ALA A 86 -5.27 -5.48 1.85
N LEU A 87 -5.41 -5.76 0.55
CA LEU A 87 -5.80 -7.08 0.08
C LEU A 87 -4.66 -8.08 0.35
N ARG A 88 -5.00 -9.29 0.79
CA ARG A 88 -4.03 -10.39 0.94
C ARG A 88 -3.60 -10.95 -0.42
N GLU A 89 -4.53 -10.92 -1.37
CA GLU A 89 -4.39 -11.51 -2.70
C GLU A 89 -4.66 -10.46 -3.78
N GLN A 90 -4.22 -10.75 -5.00
CA GLN A 90 -4.48 -9.87 -6.13
C GLN A 90 -5.98 -9.85 -6.44
N PRO A 91 -6.59 -8.66 -6.59
CA PRO A 91 -8.00 -8.59 -6.93
C PRO A 91 -8.23 -9.17 -8.33
N THR A 92 -9.35 -9.86 -8.50
CA THR A 92 -9.84 -10.22 -9.82
C THR A 92 -10.17 -8.96 -10.63
N LEU A 93 -10.22 -9.08 -11.96
CA LEU A 93 -10.63 -7.98 -12.84
C LEU A 93 -12.02 -7.41 -12.49
N THR A 94 -12.93 -8.26 -12.01
CA THR A 94 -14.27 -7.85 -11.60
C THR A 94 -14.22 -6.99 -10.35
N GLU A 95 -13.46 -7.41 -9.33
CA GLU A 95 -13.27 -6.64 -8.08
C GLU A 95 -12.52 -5.33 -8.31
N ALA A 96 -11.49 -5.35 -9.18
CA ALA A 96 -10.76 -4.15 -9.54
C ALA A 96 -11.68 -3.09 -10.20
N LYS A 97 -12.62 -3.51 -11.05
CA LYS A 97 -13.60 -2.61 -11.69
C LYS A 97 -14.61 -2.02 -10.70
N THR A 98 -14.95 -2.75 -9.63
CA THR A 98 -15.91 -2.28 -8.60
C THR A 98 -15.23 -1.51 -7.47
N SER A 99 -13.90 -1.50 -7.40
CA SER A 99 -13.10 -0.78 -6.39
C SER A 99 -13.13 0.76 -6.49
N GLY A 100 -13.85 1.31 -7.47
CA GLY A 100 -13.92 2.76 -7.72
C GLY A 100 -12.74 3.30 -8.53
N TRP A 101 -11.80 2.44 -8.92
CA TRP A 101 -10.72 2.79 -9.86
C TRP A 101 -11.15 2.57 -11.30
N ARG A 102 -10.78 3.50 -12.19
CA ARG A 102 -10.91 3.28 -13.62
C ARG A 102 -9.77 2.39 -14.10
N VAL A 103 -10.05 1.51 -15.06
CA VAL A 103 -9.03 0.66 -15.71
C VAL A 103 -7.88 1.51 -16.28
N ASP A 104 -8.21 2.63 -16.92
CA ASP A 104 -7.21 3.55 -17.46
C ASP A 104 -6.28 4.12 -16.36
N ASP A 105 -6.84 4.41 -15.18
CA ASP A 105 -6.06 4.97 -14.06
C ASP A 105 -5.12 3.89 -13.49
N LEU A 106 -5.58 2.64 -13.39
CA LEU A 106 -4.74 1.51 -12.99
C LEU A 106 -3.62 1.27 -14.02
N ALA A 107 -3.92 1.37 -15.32
CA ALA A 107 -2.92 1.23 -16.37
C ALA A 107 -1.86 2.34 -16.31
N MET A 108 -2.28 3.59 -16.10
CA MET A 108 -1.34 4.72 -15.92
C MET A 108 -0.49 4.56 -14.66
N LEU A 109 -1.07 4.09 -13.55
CA LEU A 109 -0.33 3.82 -12.32
C LEU A 109 0.69 2.71 -12.54
N ALA A 110 0.27 1.58 -13.11
CA ALA A 110 1.16 0.45 -13.40
C ALA A 110 2.32 0.84 -14.31
N ALA A 111 2.04 1.58 -15.40
CA ALA A 111 3.08 2.08 -16.29
C ALA A 111 4.05 3.05 -15.60
N SER A 112 3.54 3.92 -14.72
CA SER A 112 4.37 4.83 -13.93
C SER A 112 5.28 4.08 -12.97
N LEU A 113 4.73 3.13 -12.21
CA LEU A 113 5.49 2.31 -11.26
C LEU A 113 6.53 1.45 -11.98
N LEU A 114 6.16 0.84 -13.10
CA LEU A 114 7.08 0.04 -13.92
C LEU A 114 8.25 0.89 -14.41
N TYR A 115 7.97 2.05 -15.00
CA TYR A 115 9.01 2.95 -15.49
C TYR A 115 9.94 3.42 -14.36
N LEU A 116 9.38 3.81 -13.21
CA LEU A 116 10.19 4.21 -12.06
C LEU A 116 11.04 3.05 -11.53
N ALA A 117 10.46 1.86 -11.38
CA ALA A 117 11.19 0.69 -10.90
C ALA A 117 12.36 0.32 -11.83
N SER A 118 12.17 0.39 -13.15
CA SER A 118 13.25 0.20 -14.13
C SER A 118 14.35 1.26 -14.07
N ASN A 119 14.12 2.41 -13.42
CA ASN A 119 15.07 3.50 -13.25
C ASN A 119 15.54 3.65 -11.79
N GLY A 120 15.55 2.56 -11.01
CA GLY A 120 16.01 2.57 -9.62
C GLY A 120 15.05 3.25 -8.65
N GLY A 121 13.76 3.27 -8.98
CA GLY A 121 12.68 3.81 -8.16
C GLY A 121 12.42 5.32 -8.32
N ARG A 122 13.14 6.00 -9.22
CA ARG A 122 13.07 7.46 -9.43
C ARG A 122 13.24 7.87 -10.88
N ALA A 123 12.53 8.90 -11.33
CA ALA A 123 12.76 9.52 -12.65
C ALA A 123 12.23 10.97 -12.70
N PRO A 124 12.79 11.84 -13.57
CA PRO A 124 12.22 13.17 -13.84
C PRO A 124 10.74 13.10 -14.22
N ARG A 125 9.87 13.93 -13.62
CA ARG A 125 8.42 13.94 -13.89
C ARG A 125 8.13 14.08 -15.40
N ARG A 126 8.91 14.90 -16.10
CA ARG A 126 8.78 15.09 -17.56
C ARG A 126 8.86 13.78 -18.35
N LEU A 127 9.74 12.87 -17.97
CA LEU A 127 9.94 11.60 -18.69
C LEU A 127 8.78 10.64 -18.42
N VAL A 128 8.29 10.59 -17.18
CA VAL A 128 7.08 9.80 -16.84
C VAL A 128 5.88 10.29 -17.64
N VAL A 129 5.70 11.62 -17.73
CA VAL A 129 4.64 12.23 -18.53
C VAL A 129 4.78 11.86 -20.01
N GLU A 130 6.00 11.92 -20.56
CA GLU A 130 6.27 11.56 -21.97
C GLU A 130 5.89 10.11 -22.28
N VAL A 131 6.30 9.16 -21.41
CA VAL A 131 5.96 7.74 -21.54
C VAL A 131 4.45 7.52 -21.55
N LEU A 132 3.73 8.13 -20.60
CA LEU A 132 2.27 7.99 -20.52
C LEU A 132 1.57 8.66 -21.70
N ARG A 133 2.10 9.77 -22.21
CA ARG A 133 1.52 10.50 -23.34
C ARG A 133 1.57 9.74 -24.67
N ALA A 134 2.39 8.69 -24.78
CA ALA A 134 2.36 7.80 -25.93
C ALA A 134 1.00 7.11 -26.13
N LYS A 135 0.20 6.97 -25.06
CA LYS A 135 -1.11 6.30 -25.09
C LYS A 135 -2.26 7.12 -24.49
N PHE A 136 -1.99 8.15 -23.71
CA PHE A 136 -3.01 8.91 -22.99
C PHE A 136 -2.95 10.44 -23.26
N PRO A 137 -4.09 11.15 -23.29
CA PRO A 137 -4.11 12.61 -23.42
C PRO A 137 -3.39 13.31 -22.26
N ARG A 138 -2.63 14.38 -22.56
CA ARG A 138 -1.81 15.09 -21.57
C ARG A 138 -2.57 15.51 -20.31
N TRP A 139 -3.73 16.14 -20.45
CA TRP A 139 -4.53 16.61 -19.30
C TRP A 139 -4.94 15.47 -18.36
N ARG A 140 -5.16 14.27 -18.91
CA ARG A 140 -5.52 13.08 -18.13
C ARG A 140 -4.30 12.52 -17.41
N VAL A 141 -3.14 12.51 -18.07
CA VAL A 141 -1.86 12.10 -17.45
C VAL A 141 -1.54 12.96 -16.23
N GLU A 142 -1.58 14.29 -16.37
CA GLU A 142 -1.29 15.20 -15.26
C GLU A 142 -2.27 15.00 -14.09
N ALA A 143 -3.58 14.93 -14.39
CA ALA A 143 -4.60 14.69 -13.37
C ALA A 143 -4.45 13.33 -12.66
N ALA A 144 -3.99 12.30 -13.37
CA ALA A 144 -3.74 10.98 -12.81
C ALA A 144 -2.50 10.99 -11.90
N LEU A 145 -1.38 11.58 -12.36
CA LEU A 145 -0.16 11.70 -11.55
C LEU A 145 -0.41 12.47 -10.25
N ASP A 146 -1.11 13.60 -10.31
CA ASP A 146 -1.46 14.38 -9.12
C ASP A 146 -2.34 13.58 -8.15
N ARG A 147 -3.26 12.76 -8.68
CA ARG A 147 -4.05 11.84 -7.87
C ARG A 147 -3.18 10.78 -7.20
N PHE A 148 -2.23 10.17 -7.92
CA PHE A 148 -1.33 9.15 -7.38
C PHE A 148 -0.42 9.70 -6.28
N ILE A 149 0.05 10.94 -6.44
CA ILE A 149 0.84 11.65 -5.42
C ILE A 149 0.01 11.90 -4.16
N ARG A 150 -1.21 12.43 -4.31
CA ARG A 150 -2.12 12.65 -3.18
C ARG A 150 -2.49 11.35 -2.47
N ALA A 151 -2.67 10.27 -3.24
CA ALA A 151 -2.99 8.95 -2.73
C ALA A 151 -1.79 8.23 -2.07
N GLY A 152 -0.56 8.73 -2.26
CA GLY A 152 0.66 8.18 -1.66
C GLY A 152 1.36 7.08 -2.47
N TYR A 153 0.89 6.78 -3.69
CA TYR A 153 1.55 5.81 -4.58
C TYR A 153 2.80 6.38 -5.24
N LEU A 154 2.82 7.70 -5.46
CA LEU A 154 3.97 8.44 -5.94
C LEU A 154 4.33 9.54 -4.94
N ARG A 155 5.57 10.02 -4.99
CA ARG A 155 6.04 11.22 -4.29
C ARG A 155 6.81 12.10 -5.24
N GLU A 156 6.77 13.40 -4.99
CA GLU A 156 7.62 14.36 -5.68
C GLU A 156 8.83 14.66 -4.81
N GLU A 157 10.01 14.58 -5.40
CA GLU A 157 11.29 14.99 -4.82
C GLU A 157 11.96 15.95 -5.80
N GLY A 158 11.77 17.26 -5.58
CA GLY A 158 12.20 18.28 -6.55
C GLY A 158 11.42 18.17 -7.86
N ASP A 159 12.13 17.93 -8.97
CA ASP A 159 11.57 17.72 -10.31
C ASP A 159 11.35 16.23 -10.66
N ALA A 160 11.70 15.32 -9.74
CA ALA A 160 11.59 13.88 -9.92
C ALA A 160 10.33 13.31 -9.24
N LEU A 161 9.80 12.26 -9.85
CA LEU A 161 8.86 11.35 -9.24
C LEU A 161 9.60 10.15 -8.66
N VAL A 162 9.17 9.74 -7.48
CA VAL A 162 9.69 8.58 -6.74
C VAL A 162 8.53 7.68 -6.36
N ILE A 163 8.75 6.37 -6.29
CA ILE A 163 7.75 5.43 -5.79
C ILE A 163 7.41 5.79 -4.33
N GLY A 164 6.12 5.95 -4.05
CA GLY A 164 5.63 6.26 -2.72
C GLY A 164 5.44 5.02 -1.86
N TRP A 165 5.45 5.21 -0.53
CA TRP A 165 5.34 4.13 0.45
C TRP A 165 4.13 3.22 0.20
N ARG A 166 3.02 3.78 -0.29
CA ARG A 166 1.78 3.03 -0.50
C ARG A 166 1.91 2.03 -1.65
N ALA A 167 2.69 2.37 -2.68
CA ALA A 167 2.94 1.44 -3.77
C ALA A 167 3.68 0.21 -3.26
N TYR A 168 4.74 0.37 -2.46
CA TYR A 168 5.41 -0.76 -1.81
C TYR A 168 4.50 -1.53 -0.84
N ALA A 169 3.56 -0.82 -0.20
CA ALA A 169 2.63 -1.42 0.74
C ALA A 169 1.52 -2.25 0.08
N GLU A 170 1.12 -1.97 -1.17
CA GLU A 170 -0.03 -2.61 -1.84
C GLU A 170 0.33 -3.37 -3.13
N VAL A 171 1.46 -3.06 -3.76
CA VAL A 171 1.88 -3.61 -5.06
C VAL A 171 3.15 -4.42 -4.89
N ASP A 172 3.18 -5.62 -5.46
CA ASP A 172 4.40 -6.39 -5.62
C ASP A 172 5.20 -5.82 -6.80
N ILE A 173 6.16 -4.95 -6.49
CA ILE A 173 6.98 -4.26 -7.49
C ILE A 173 7.85 -5.26 -8.26
N ASP A 174 8.37 -6.30 -7.60
CA ASP A 174 9.23 -7.32 -8.23
C ASP A 174 8.46 -8.16 -9.25
N GLN A 175 7.20 -8.49 -8.95
CA GLN A 175 6.30 -9.09 -9.93
C GLN A 175 5.98 -8.13 -11.08
N LEU A 176 5.78 -6.85 -10.80
CA LEU A 176 5.45 -5.84 -11.82
C LEU A 176 6.58 -5.67 -12.85
N VAL A 177 7.85 -5.60 -12.41
CA VAL A 177 9.01 -5.56 -13.32
C VAL A 177 9.35 -6.92 -13.96
N GLY A 178 8.64 -8.00 -13.58
CA GLY A 178 8.89 -9.34 -14.11
C GLY A 178 10.09 -10.06 -13.50
N VAL A 179 10.75 -9.47 -12.48
CA VAL A 179 11.89 -10.08 -11.77
C VAL A 179 11.49 -11.40 -11.10
N ALA A 180 10.25 -11.51 -10.63
CA ALA A 180 9.73 -12.74 -10.03
C ALA A 180 9.46 -13.88 -11.04
N ARG A 181 9.26 -13.58 -12.33
CA ARG A 181 9.08 -14.61 -13.37
C ARG A 181 10.40 -15.29 -13.73
N LEU A 182 11.48 -14.52 -13.81
CA LEU A 182 12.83 -15.02 -14.10
C LEU A 182 13.31 -16.03 -13.04
N LYS A 183 13.06 -15.76 -11.75
CA LYS A 183 13.43 -16.68 -10.66
C LYS A 183 12.68 -18.02 -10.66
N ARG A 184 11.49 -18.09 -11.25
CA ARG A 184 10.74 -19.35 -11.38
C ARG A 184 11.28 -20.21 -12.52
N GLU A 185 11.72 -19.58 -13.60
CA GLU A 185 12.32 -20.27 -14.76
C GLU A 185 13.71 -20.84 -14.43
N GLU A 186 14.46 -20.22 -13.51
CA GLU A 186 15.75 -20.73 -13.03
C GLU A 186 15.64 -21.90 -12.03
N GLY A 187 14.48 -22.05 -11.37
CA GLY A 187 14.24 -23.11 -10.36
C GLY A 187 13.58 -24.39 -10.90
N GLU A 188 13.17 -24.41 -12.17
CA GLU A 188 12.65 -25.59 -12.87
C GLU A 188 13.75 -26.29 -13.72
N GLY A 189 15.02 -25.89 -13.53
CA GLY A 189 16.19 -26.40 -14.25
C GLY A 189 17.18 -27.22 -13.41
N GLU A 190 16.80 -27.68 -12.22
CA GLU A 190 17.58 -28.65 -11.40
C GLU A 190 16.84 -29.99 -11.23
#